data_AF-A0A2Z4EG76-F1
#
_entry.id   AF-A0A2Z4EG76-F1
#
_cell.length_a   1.000
_cell.length_b   1.000
_cell.length_c   1.000
_cell.angle_alpha   90.00
_cell.angle_beta   90.00
_cell.angle_gamma   90.00
#
_symmetry.space_group_name_H-M   'P 1'
#
loop_
_entity.id
_entity.type
_entity.pdbx_description
1 polymer ?
#
loop_
_entity_poly.entity_id
_entity_poly.type
_entity_poly.pdbx_seq_one_letter_code
_entity_poly.pdbx_strand_id
1 'polypeptide(L)'
;LINGGKEDETCLRKYQKRCMLDMHRRLSFGPKYGYLSELQSGEEFLETIEKERKTTTIIVHIYEDGVKGCDLLDSSLSCLAAEYCTVRFCKIKASKSGAGD
;
A
#
# COMPACT_ATOMS: atom_id res chain seq x y z
N LEU A 1 15.09 15.36 -47.54
CA LEU A 1 14.91 15.92 -46.17
C LEU A 1 13.72 15.29 -45.43
N ILE A 2 13.43 13.98 -45.59
CA ILE A 2 12.24 13.32 -45.02
C ILE A 2 12.56 12.57 -43.70
N ASN A 3 13.84 12.44 -43.33
CA ASN A 3 14.25 11.68 -42.14
C ASN A 3 14.13 12.43 -40.80
N GLY A 4 14.23 13.76 -40.78
CA GLY A 4 14.25 14.53 -39.53
C GLY A 4 12.97 14.39 -38.69
N GLY A 5 11.79 14.39 -39.33
CA GLY A 5 10.52 14.29 -38.60
C GLY A 5 10.23 12.89 -38.01
N LYS A 6 10.70 11.82 -38.65
CA LYS A 6 10.51 10.44 -38.16
C LYS A 6 11.47 10.10 -37.01
N GLU A 7 12.69 10.63 -37.06
CA GLU A 7 13.68 10.50 -35.99
C GLU A 7 13.24 11.25 -34.74
N ASP A 8 12.65 12.45 -34.89
CA ASP A 8 12.07 13.25 -33.80
C ASP A 8 10.86 12.56 -33.13
N GLU A 9 9.93 11.99 -33.89
CA GLU A 9 8.77 11.27 -33.33
C GLU A 9 9.21 10.03 -32.53
N THR A 10 10.22 9.32 -33.03
CA THR A 10 10.82 8.17 -32.34
C THR A 10 11.52 8.59 -31.05
N CYS A 11 12.22 9.72 -31.07
CA CYS A 11 12.87 10.30 -29.90
C CYS A 11 11.84 10.69 -28.82
N LEU A 12 10.77 11.38 -29.22
CA LEU A 12 9.71 11.83 -28.31
C LEU A 12 8.99 10.64 -27.65
N ARG A 13 8.69 9.59 -28.41
CA ARG A 13 8.05 8.37 -27.88
C ARG A 13 8.97 7.63 -26.90
N LYS A 14 10.29 7.60 -27.15
CA LYS A 14 11.28 7.03 -26.21
C LYS A 14 11.34 7.84 -24.91
N TYR A 15 11.35 9.17 -25.02
CA TYR A 15 11.35 10.06 -23.85
C TYR A 15 10.09 9.88 -22.99
N GLN A 16 8.90 9.86 -23.59
CA GLN A 16 7.64 9.61 -22.88
C GLN A 16 7.65 8.28 -22.12
N LYS A 17 8.09 7.20 -22.77
CA LYS A 17 8.25 5.88 -22.12
C LYS A 17 9.23 5.94 -20.95
N ARG A 18 10.36 6.63 -21.11
CA ARG A 18 11.36 6.78 -20.05
C ARG A 18 10.80 7.51 -18.85
N CYS A 19 10.06 8.60 -19.05
CA CYS A 19 9.44 9.35 -17.95
C CYS A 19 8.48 8.47 -17.13
N MET A 20 7.64 7.66 -17.79
CA MET A 20 6.73 6.75 -17.09
C MET A 20 7.49 5.68 -16.30
N LEU A 21 8.53 5.09 -16.90
CA LEU A 21 9.35 4.06 -16.26
C LEU A 21 10.14 4.58 -15.06
N ASP A 22 10.69 5.80 -15.16
CA ASP A 22 11.43 6.42 -14.06
C ASP A 22 10.51 6.72 -12.88
N MET A 23 9.28 7.20 -13.12
CA MET A 23 8.29 7.40 -12.06
C MET A 23 7.90 6.08 -11.40
N HIS A 24 7.62 5.04 -12.19
CA HIS A 24 7.31 3.71 -11.65
C HIS A 24 8.45 3.16 -10.81
N ARG A 25 9.70 3.26 -11.29
CA ARG A 25 10.88 2.85 -10.54
C ARG A 25 10.95 3.53 -9.19
N ARG A 26 10.86 4.86 -9.13
CA ARG A 26 10.96 5.62 -7.87
C ARG A 26 9.91 5.23 -6.83
N LEU A 27 8.73 4.81 -7.28
CA LEU A 27 7.62 4.39 -6.41
C LEU A 27 7.61 2.89 -6.08
N SER A 28 8.30 2.07 -6.90
CA SER A 28 8.36 0.60 -6.74
C SER A 28 9.34 0.11 -5.65
N PHE A 29 10.11 1.02 -5.04
CA PHE A 29 11.07 0.68 -3.99
C PHE A 29 10.51 1.01 -2.60
N GLY A 30 10.31 -0.02 -1.77
CA GLY A 30 9.84 0.12 -0.40
C GLY A 30 9.98 -1.17 0.39
N PRO A 31 9.85 -1.11 1.73
CA PRO A 31 9.70 -2.30 2.56
C PRO A 31 8.55 -3.16 2.02
N LYS A 32 8.72 -4.48 2.07
CA LYS A 32 7.71 -5.44 1.69
C LYS A 32 7.13 -6.07 2.95
N TYR A 33 5.83 -5.94 3.16
CA TYR A 33 5.10 -6.53 4.28
C TYR A 33 4.59 -7.91 3.86
N GLY A 34 3.61 -7.98 2.96
CA GLY A 34 3.15 -9.24 2.38
C GLY A 34 2.13 -10.01 3.23
N TYR A 35 1.70 -9.48 4.37
CA TYR A 35 0.78 -10.13 5.31
C TYR A 35 -0.10 -9.11 6.04
N LEU A 36 -1.21 -9.59 6.62
CA LEU A 36 -2.10 -8.84 7.50
C LEU A 36 -1.64 -8.99 8.95
N SER A 37 -1.23 -7.89 9.60
CA SER A 37 -0.76 -7.91 10.99
C SER A 37 -1.85 -7.52 12.00
N GLU A 38 -1.92 -8.22 13.13
CA GLU A 38 -2.87 -7.95 14.22
C GLU A 38 -2.26 -7.00 15.26
N LEU A 39 -2.85 -5.82 15.43
CA LEU A 39 -2.45 -4.83 16.44
C LEU A 39 -3.19 -5.10 17.76
N GLN A 40 -2.46 -5.11 18.87
CA GLN A 40 -2.95 -5.46 20.19
C GLN A 40 -3.46 -4.26 21.00
N SER A 41 -3.05 -3.04 20.64
CA SER A 41 -3.41 -1.81 21.35
C SER A 41 -3.44 -0.58 20.45
N GLY A 42 -4.09 0.48 20.92
CA GLY A 42 -4.04 1.80 20.30
C GLY A 42 -2.63 2.41 20.26
N GLU A 43 -1.75 2.05 21.20
CA GLU A 43 -0.34 2.44 21.17
C GLU A 43 0.40 1.80 19.99
N GLU A 44 0.19 0.50 19.75
CA GLU A 44 0.78 -0.19 18.60
C GLU A 44 0.26 0.36 17.26
N PHE A 45 -0.99 0.80 17.23
CA PHE A 45 -1.57 1.51 16.09
C PHE A 45 -0.86 2.84 15.83
N LEU A 46 -0.67 3.67 16.86
CA LEU A 46 0.04 4.95 16.74
C LEU A 46 1.50 4.73 16.32
N GLU A 47 2.20 3.81 16.98
CA GLU A 47 3.59 3.47 16.66
C GLU A 47 3.74 3.00 15.20
N THR A 48 2.80 2.17 14.73
CA THR A 48 2.76 1.68 13.35
C THR A 48 2.62 2.83 12.35
N ILE A 49 1.90 3.90 12.67
CA ILE A 49 1.71 5.03 11.76
C ILE A 49 2.89 6.01 11.85
N GLU A 50 3.37 6.30 13.06
CA GLU A 50 4.42 7.30 13.30
C GLU A 50 5.80 6.86 12.83
N LYS A 51 6.16 5.59 13.03
CA LYS A 51 7.49 5.07 12.68
C LYS A 51 7.62 4.64 11.23
N GLU A 52 6.51 4.59 10.50
CA GLU A 52 6.48 4.12 9.13
C GLU A 52 6.97 5.18 8.14
N ARG A 53 7.44 4.74 6.96
CA ARG A 53 7.84 5.67 5.90
C ARG A 53 6.63 6.47 5.41
N LYS A 54 6.80 7.79 5.25
CA LYS A 54 5.76 8.70 4.72
C LYS A 54 5.22 8.32 3.34
N THR A 55 5.94 7.50 2.59
CA THR A 55 5.55 7.00 1.27
C THR A 55 4.80 5.68 1.31
N THR A 56 4.80 4.98 2.45
CA THR A 56 4.10 3.71 2.62
C THR A 56 2.61 3.98 2.87
N THR A 57 1.75 3.32 2.11
CA THR A 57 0.32 3.29 2.41
C THR A 57 0.05 2.25 3.49
N ILE A 58 -0.68 2.64 4.54
CA ILE A 58 -1.12 1.75 5.62
C ILE A 58 -2.65 1.62 5.52
N ILE A 59 -3.14 0.39 5.49
CA ILE A 59 -4.57 0.07 5.54
C ILE A 59 -4.84 -0.61 6.89
N VAL A 60 -5.71 -0.02 7.69
CA VAL A 60 -6.09 -0.58 9.00
C VAL A 60 -7.56 -0.98 9.00
N HIS A 61 -7.84 -2.26 9.21
CA HIS A 61 -9.19 -2.76 9.44
C HIS A 61 -9.50 -2.73 10.95
N ILE A 62 -10.38 -1.81 11.35
CA ILE A 62 -10.98 -1.83 12.68
C ILE A 62 -12.15 -2.82 12.63
N TYR A 63 -12.10 -3.86 13.46
CA TYR A 63 -13.06 -4.98 13.44
C TYR A 63 -13.50 -5.37 14.85
N GLU A 64 -14.48 -6.25 14.98
CA GLU A 64 -14.80 -6.90 16.26
C GLU A 64 -15.35 -8.29 16.02
N ASP A 65 -15.10 -9.22 16.94
CA ASP A 65 -15.54 -10.60 16.80
C ASP A 65 -17.08 -10.69 16.76
N GLY A 66 -17.60 -11.56 15.89
CA GLY A 66 -19.05 -11.75 15.74
C GLY A 66 -19.77 -10.66 14.93
N VAL A 67 -19.07 -9.61 14.48
CA VAL A 67 -19.60 -8.66 13.51
C VAL A 67 -19.59 -9.29 12.12
N LYS A 68 -20.77 -9.31 11.47
CA LYS A 68 -20.92 -9.90 10.15
C LYS A 68 -20.01 -9.23 9.13
N GLY A 69 -19.23 -10.04 8.41
CA GLY A 69 -18.38 -9.59 7.30
C GLY A 69 -16.95 -9.25 7.68
N CYS A 70 -16.61 -9.15 8.97
CA CYS A 70 -15.23 -8.93 9.41
C CYS A 70 -14.32 -10.10 8.99
N ASP A 71 -14.73 -11.35 9.21
CA ASP A 71 -13.94 -12.53 8.83
C ASP A 71 -13.70 -12.63 7.31
N LEU A 72 -14.69 -12.20 6.52
CA LEU A 72 -14.60 -12.18 5.06
C LEU A 72 -13.64 -11.08 4.59
N LEU A 73 -13.70 -9.92 5.22
CA LEU A 73 -12.80 -8.81 4.93
C LEU A 73 -11.36 -9.16 5.33
N ASP A 74 -11.15 -9.79 6.49
CA ASP A 74 -9.84 -10.29 6.92
C ASP A 74 -9.22 -11.26 5.92
N SER A 75 -10.03 -12.19 5.40
CA SER A 75 -9.58 -13.14 4.37
C SER A 75 -9.20 -12.42 3.07
N SER A 76 -10.01 -11.43 2.66
CA SER A 76 -9.76 -10.63 1.47
C SER A 76 -8.50 -9.77 1.60
N LEU A 77 -8.31 -9.14 2.77
CA LEU A 77 -7.13 -8.33 3.08
C LEU A 77 -5.87 -9.18 3.18
N SER A 78 -5.95 -10.41 3.69
CA SER A 78 -4.82 -11.34 3.70
C SER A 78 -4.35 -11.67 2.29
N CYS A 79 -5.26 -11.91 1.35
CA CYS A 79 -4.93 -12.10 -0.06
C CYS A 79 -4.32 -10.83 -0.69
N LEU A 80 -4.93 -9.66 -0.43
CA LEU A 80 -4.43 -8.38 -0.94
C LEU A 80 -3.04 -8.04 -0.38
N ALA A 81 -2.76 -8.37 0.88
CA ALA A 81 -1.46 -8.12 1.48
C ALA A 81 -0.34 -8.89 0.77
N ALA A 82 -0.61 -10.14 0.35
CA ALA A 82 0.33 -10.95 -0.41
C ALA A 82 0.56 -10.45 -1.85
N GLU A 83 -0.45 -9.81 -2.47
CA GLU A 83 -0.34 -9.24 -3.81
C GLU A 83 0.33 -7.86 -3.80
N TYR A 84 -0.03 -7.01 -2.84
CA TYR A 84 0.42 -5.63 -2.72
C TYR A 84 1.44 -5.48 -1.59
N CYS A 85 2.58 -6.17 -1.68
CA CYS A 85 3.56 -6.20 -0.59
C CYS A 85 4.09 -4.83 -0.17
N THR A 86 4.01 -3.79 -1.00
CA THR A 86 4.45 -2.42 -0.66
C THR A 86 3.47 -1.65 0.24
N VAL A 87 2.27 -2.19 0.45
CA VAL A 87 1.24 -1.65 1.34
C VAL A 87 1.27 -2.43 2.66
N ARG A 88 1.16 -1.72 3.78
CA ARG A 88 1.09 -2.35 5.09
C ARG A 88 -0.36 -2.56 5.47
N PHE A 89 -0.75 -3.82 5.68
CA PHE A 89 -2.09 -4.18 6.10
C PHE A 89 -2.09 -4.55 7.57
N CYS A 90 -2.97 -3.89 8.33
CA CYS A 90 -3.15 -4.16 9.75
C CYS A 90 -4.63 -4.38 10.07
N LYS A 91 -4.91 -5.10 11.16
CA LYS A 91 -6.22 -5.20 11.77
C LYS A 91 -6.13 -4.91 13.27
N ILE A 92 -7.16 -4.31 13.84
CA ILE A 92 -7.25 -4.01 15.28
C ILE A 92 -8.69 -4.19 15.75
N LYS A 93 -8.86 -4.82 16.91
CA LYS A 93 -10.19 -4.91 17.52
C LYS A 93 -10.66 -3.53 17.97
N ALA A 94 -11.94 -3.21 17.75
CA ALA A 94 -12.55 -1.96 18.19
C ALA A 94 -12.36 -1.77 19.70
N SER A 95 -12.54 -2.83 20.49
CA SER A 95 -12.26 -2.89 21.93
C SER A 95 -10.79 -2.63 22.33
N LYS A 96 -9.85 -2.73 21.39
CA LYS A 96 -8.40 -2.50 21.61
C LYS A 96 -7.90 -1.17 21.03
N SER A 97 -8.75 -0.44 20.32
CA SER A 97 -8.39 0.82 19.66
C SER A 97 -8.11 1.97 20.64
N GLY A 98 -8.60 1.87 21.89
CA GLY A 98 -8.51 2.95 22.88
C GLY A 98 -9.43 4.14 22.58
N ALA A 99 -10.34 4.01 21.61
CA ALA A 99 -11.32 5.03 21.21
C ALA A 99 -12.74 4.75 21.74
N GLY A 100 -12.89 3.82 22.69
CA GLY A 100 -14.11 3.66 23.47
C GLY A 100 -13.98 4.43 24.78
N ASP A 101 -14.99 5.26 25.09
CA ASP A 101 -15.09 6.04 26.33
C ASP A 101 -14.83 5.22 27.61
#